data_AF-A0A6U2BAE4-F1
#
_entry.id   AF-A0A6U2BAE4-F1
#
_cell.length_a   1.000
_cell.length_b   1.000
_cell.length_c   1.000
_cell.angle_alpha   90.00
_cell.angle_beta   90.00
_cell.angle_gamma   90.00
#
_symmetry.space_group_name_H-M   'P 1'
#
loop_
_entity.id
_entity.type
_entity.pdbx_description
1 polymer ?
#
loop_
_entity_poly.entity_id
_entity_poly.type
_entity_poly.pdbx_seq_one_letter_code
_entity_poly.pdbx_strand_id
1 'polypeptide(L)'
;MLATHLDYLDQQNFDNANESGIEDQLGYSNIENAIVEMVEIITRLAEYRSYIGEFCRSIDKISEHGNSNCTHKKIALIFSRILSKIERTYSDLETRLLGNNYKILGATKKGIPGLKNHDVFVDDFFFLTMSSINRAVHVGNHECIILLLNLFREAALRHVCLDDELYNQIPPMDESMLRLRFLHSFFNNLLELIVFVKHLKRNDKSPEFHGQVDLEELSNKLQEKLFNERDLCIKGLFSYFDASFDCLASTNYILSEEDIKMKSTRKSWSALLIGTLHEPHLIERVFSSGLNELISDSIITHIARRVEENVFNRLKFNLLGAILFEGEIRKITIALSKMFPNSKVREIFSRVLSIATVLNAETFEGFINDENSILFPHFELEKLVGLRTDL
;
A
#
# COMPACT_ATOMS: atom_id res chain seq x y z
N MET A 1 52.27 -16.18 3.60
CA MET A 1 51.16 -16.59 4.49
C MET A 1 49.81 -16.12 3.96
N LEU A 2 49.56 -14.81 3.76
CA LEU A 2 48.31 -14.31 3.13
C LEU A 2 48.17 -14.63 1.63
N ALA A 3 49.25 -14.51 0.84
CA ALA A 3 49.23 -14.84 -0.60
C ALA A 3 48.92 -16.32 -0.85
N THR A 4 49.53 -17.21 -0.05
CA THR A 4 49.31 -18.66 -0.07
C THR A 4 47.89 -19.07 0.36
N HIS A 5 47.17 -18.23 1.11
CA HIS A 5 45.79 -18.52 1.52
C HIS A 5 44.77 -18.07 0.45
N LEU A 6 45.12 -17.06 -0.35
CA LEU A 6 44.34 -16.57 -1.49
C LEU A 6 44.48 -17.48 -2.71
N ASP A 7 45.68 -18.02 -2.98
CA ASP A 7 45.88 -19.03 -4.04
C ASP A 7 45.12 -20.34 -3.77
N TYR A 8 44.90 -20.67 -2.49
CA TYR A 8 44.13 -21.85 -2.08
C TYR A 8 42.61 -21.68 -2.32
N LEU A 9 42.09 -20.46 -2.22
CA LEU A 9 40.67 -20.14 -2.47
C LEU A 9 40.35 -20.05 -3.98
N ASP A 10 41.30 -19.59 -4.81
CA ASP A 10 41.14 -19.56 -6.27
C ASP A 10 41.12 -20.98 -6.89
N GLN A 11 41.73 -21.97 -6.23
CA GLN A 11 41.84 -23.34 -6.76
C GLN A 11 40.69 -24.30 -6.39
N GLN A 12 39.93 -24.04 -5.32
CA GLN A 12 38.85 -24.98 -4.91
C GLN A 12 37.46 -24.68 -5.48
N ASN A 13 37.19 -23.47 -5.98
CA ASN A 13 35.83 -23.05 -6.34
C ASN A 13 35.52 -22.90 -7.84
N PHE A 14 36.50 -23.11 -8.73
CA PHE A 14 36.30 -22.81 -10.17
C PHE A 14 36.19 -24.02 -11.11
N ASP A 15 36.49 -25.25 -10.67
CA ASP A 15 36.49 -26.42 -11.58
C ASP A 15 35.17 -27.23 -11.61
N ASN A 16 34.19 -26.94 -10.74
CA ASN A 16 32.92 -27.70 -10.70
C ASN A 16 31.74 -27.01 -11.40
N ALA A 17 32.00 -25.97 -12.21
CA ALA A 17 30.96 -25.21 -12.91
C ALA A 17 30.68 -25.71 -14.34
N ASN A 18 30.96 -26.97 -14.65
CA ASN A 18 30.59 -27.56 -15.94
C ASN A 18 29.81 -28.87 -15.75
N GLU A 19 28.66 -28.90 -16.40
CA GLU A 19 27.85 -30.05 -16.78
C GLU A 19 26.87 -30.66 -15.75
N SER A 20 25.60 -30.33 -15.99
CA SER A 20 24.42 -31.20 -15.84
C SER A 20 23.87 -31.50 -14.44
N GLY A 21 22.66 -30.98 -14.20
CA GLY A 21 21.55 -31.76 -13.63
C GLY A 21 21.64 -32.17 -12.17
N ILE A 22 21.67 -31.22 -11.23
CA ILE A 22 21.29 -31.45 -9.82
C ILE A 22 20.59 -30.18 -9.31
N GLU A 23 19.31 -30.01 -9.65
CA GLU A 23 18.53 -28.81 -9.28
C GLU A 23 17.88 -28.86 -7.88
N ASP A 24 17.81 -30.00 -7.18
CA ASP A 24 16.85 -30.11 -6.06
C ASP A 24 17.40 -30.41 -4.66
N GLN A 25 18.72 -30.43 -4.42
CA GLN A 25 19.26 -30.74 -3.07
C GLN A 25 20.38 -29.83 -2.54
N LEU A 26 20.80 -28.81 -3.28
CA LEU A 26 21.93 -27.93 -2.90
C LEU A 26 21.53 -26.50 -2.49
N GLY A 27 20.23 -26.18 -2.47
CA GLY A 27 19.74 -24.81 -2.33
C GLY A 27 19.95 -24.17 -0.95
N TYR A 28 19.90 -24.94 0.14
CA TYR A 28 19.91 -24.38 1.50
C TYR A 28 21.30 -24.39 2.17
N SER A 29 22.13 -25.43 1.97
CA SER A 29 23.47 -25.49 2.56
C SER A 29 24.46 -24.48 1.95
N ASN A 30 24.27 -24.13 0.68
CA ASN A 30 25.09 -23.11 0.02
C ASN A 30 24.77 -21.69 0.48
N ILE A 31 23.53 -21.41 0.91
CA ILE A 31 23.15 -20.08 1.40
C ILE A 31 23.69 -19.85 2.80
N GLU A 32 23.59 -20.83 3.71
CA GLU A 32 24.17 -20.72 5.06
C GLU A 32 25.70 -20.58 5.01
N ASN A 33 26.39 -21.36 4.17
CA ASN A 33 27.83 -21.21 3.97
C ASN A 33 28.19 -19.85 3.34
N ALA A 34 27.42 -19.38 2.36
CA ALA A 34 27.62 -18.05 1.78
C ALA A 34 27.38 -16.92 2.79
N ILE A 35 26.43 -17.07 3.72
CA ILE A 35 26.17 -16.10 4.80
C ILE A 35 27.33 -16.10 5.81
N VAL A 36 27.84 -17.27 6.21
CA VAL A 36 28.99 -17.37 7.12
C VAL A 36 30.24 -16.76 6.47
N GLU A 37 30.52 -17.08 5.21
CA GLU A 37 31.60 -16.46 4.44
C GLU A 37 31.39 -14.95 4.29
N MET A 38 30.17 -14.49 4.01
CA MET A 38 29.84 -13.06 3.94
C MET A 38 30.11 -12.35 5.28
N VAL A 39 29.69 -12.89 6.42
CA VAL A 39 29.92 -12.23 7.73
C VAL A 39 31.41 -12.13 8.05
N GLU A 40 32.19 -13.16 7.71
CA GLU A 40 33.64 -13.15 7.91
C GLU A 40 34.33 -12.16 6.95
N ILE A 41 33.88 -12.08 5.69
CA ILE A 41 34.35 -11.11 4.70
C ILE A 41 33.97 -9.67 5.10
N ILE A 42 32.74 -9.43 5.59
CA ILE A 42 32.23 -8.12 6.05
C ILE A 42 33.05 -7.59 7.22
N THR A 43 33.26 -8.42 8.24
CA THR A 43 34.00 -8.02 9.46
C THR A 43 35.43 -7.65 9.10
N ARG A 44 36.07 -8.47 8.26
CA ARG A 44 37.43 -8.21 7.78
C ARG A 44 37.49 -6.99 6.84
N LEU A 45 36.51 -6.79 5.97
CA LEU A 45 36.46 -5.64 5.04
C LEU A 45 36.39 -4.31 5.78
N ALA A 46 35.51 -4.19 6.79
CA ALA A 46 35.39 -2.96 7.57
C ALA A 46 36.71 -2.62 8.28
N GLU A 47 37.37 -3.63 8.88
CA GLU A 47 38.68 -3.51 9.52
C GLU A 47 39.78 -3.12 8.52
N TYR A 48 39.84 -3.81 7.36
CA TYR A 48 40.82 -3.52 6.30
C TYR A 48 40.65 -2.12 5.72
N ARG A 49 39.43 -1.65 5.56
CA ARG A 49 39.13 -0.32 5.02
C ARG A 49 39.55 0.78 6.00
N SER A 50 39.30 0.58 7.29
CA SER A 50 39.80 1.46 8.34
C SER A 50 41.34 1.51 8.35
N TYR A 51 41.98 0.34 8.35
CA TYR A 51 43.43 0.20 8.37
C TYR A 51 44.12 0.82 7.15
N ILE A 52 43.63 0.53 5.94
CA ILE A 52 44.16 1.10 4.70
C ILE A 52 43.92 2.61 4.65
N GLY A 53 42.75 3.08 5.11
CA GLY A 53 42.46 4.51 5.22
C GLY A 53 43.45 5.24 6.14
N GLU A 54 43.73 4.68 7.32
CA GLU A 54 44.73 5.23 8.25
C GLU A 54 46.15 5.17 7.68
N PHE A 55 46.51 4.08 7.01
CA PHE A 55 47.81 3.90 6.37
C PHE A 55 48.03 4.93 5.24
N CYS A 56 47.04 5.14 4.38
CA CYS A 56 47.09 6.15 3.33
C CYS A 56 47.18 7.57 3.90
N ARG A 57 46.36 7.93 4.90
CA ARG A 57 46.45 9.24 5.59
C ARG A 57 47.82 9.46 6.23
N SER A 58 48.43 8.40 6.76
CA SER A 58 49.77 8.45 7.36
C SER A 58 50.84 8.69 6.30
N ILE A 59 50.73 8.06 5.12
CA ILE A 59 51.61 8.31 3.98
C ILE A 59 51.45 9.75 3.46
N ASP A 60 50.21 10.25 3.35
CA ASP A 60 49.95 11.59 2.85
C ASP A 60 50.57 12.66 3.76
N LYS A 61 50.42 12.52 5.09
CA LYS A 61 51.10 13.38 6.09
C LYS A 61 52.62 13.36 5.97
N ILE A 62 53.22 12.19 5.72
CA ILE A 62 54.67 12.04 5.54
C ILE A 62 55.12 12.69 4.21
N SER A 63 54.27 12.64 3.19
CA SER A 63 54.56 13.21 1.87
C SER A 63 54.50 14.75 1.86
N GLU A 64 53.64 15.36 2.68
CA GLU A 64 53.61 16.82 2.91
C GLU A 64 54.89 17.34 3.58
N HIS A 65 55.60 16.49 4.33
CA HIS A 65 56.85 16.82 5.04
C HIS A 65 58.12 16.55 4.18
N GLY A 66 57.97 16.40 2.87
CA GLY A 66 59.09 16.45 1.91
C GLY A 66 59.87 15.15 1.69
N ASN A 67 59.45 14.02 2.28
CA ASN A 67 60.13 12.73 2.08
C ASN A 67 59.27 11.77 1.25
N SER A 68 59.29 11.94 -0.08
CA SER A 68 58.52 11.11 -1.01
C SER A 68 59.18 9.74 -1.23
N ASN A 69 58.99 8.82 -0.29
CA ASN A 69 59.54 7.48 -0.42
C ASN A 69 58.66 6.64 -1.37
N CYS A 70 59.06 6.52 -2.64
CA CYS A 70 58.34 5.90 -3.77
C CYS A 70 57.78 4.49 -3.46
N THR A 71 58.43 3.73 -2.59
CA THR A 71 58.02 2.39 -2.16
C THR A 71 56.70 2.38 -1.37
N HIS A 72 56.46 3.37 -0.51
CA HIS A 72 55.23 3.45 0.30
C HIS A 72 54.00 3.75 -0.58
N LYS A 73 54.16 4.61 -1.60
CA LYS A 73 53.13 4.86 -2.61
C LYS A 73 52.80 3.60 -3.43
N LYS A 74 53.82 2.81 -3.81
CA LYS A 74 53.60 1.52 -4.51
C LYS A 74 52.85 0.51 -3.64
N ILE A 75 53.21 0.40 -2.36
CA ILE A 75 52.53 -0.49 -1.40
C ILE A 75 51.07 -0.05 -1.20
N ALA A 76 50.81 1.24 -0.99
CA ALA A 76 49.44 1.77 -0.90
C ALA A 76 48.61 1.45 -2.15
N LEU A 77 49.21 1.55 -3.34
CA LEU A 77 48.54 1.24 -4.61
C LEU A 77 48.21 -0.25 -4.77
N ILE A 78 49.08 -1.15 -4.26
CA ILE A 78 48.81 -2.59 -4.22
C ILE A 78 47.65 -2.90 -3.25
N PHE A 79 47.67 -2.32 -2.03
CA PHE A 79 46.59 -2.50 -1.06
C PHE A 79 45.26 -1.94 -1.56
N SER A 80 45.26 -0.79 -2.21
CA SER A 80 44.06 -0.21 -2.84
C SER A 80 43.49 -1.12 -3.93
N ARG A 81 44.33 -1.76 -4.75
CA ARG A 81 43.87 -2.76 -5.75
C ARG A 81 43.29 -4.01 -5.12
N ILE A 82 43.90 -4.52 -4.05
CA ILE A 82 43.38 -5.68 -3.32
C ILE A 82 42.04 -5.34 -2.69
N LEU A 83 41.94 -4.20 -2.02
CA LEU A 83 40.70 -3.72 -1.40
C LEU A 83 39.58 -3.60 -2.44
N SER A 84 39.86 -2.99 -3.60
CA SER A 84 38.89 -2.88 -4.69
C SER A 84 38.44 -4.26 -5.23
N LYS A 85 39.33 -5.25 -5.30
CA LYS A 85 38.96 -6.63 -5.68
C LYS A 85 38.01 -7.24 -4.65
N ILE A 86 38.29 -7.08 -3.37
CA ILE A 86 37.45 -7.61 -2.28
C ILE A 86 36.08 -6.89 -2.25
N GLU A 87 36.06 -5.57 -2.41
CA GLU A 87 34.82 -4.77 -2.47
C GLU A 87 33.91 -5.19 -3.64
N ARG A 88 34.50 -5.52 -4.80
CA ARG A 88 33.75 -6.09 -5.94
C ARG A 88 33.19 -7.47 -5.64
N THR A 89 34.01 -8.37 -5.11
CA THR A 89 33.53 -9.72 -4.73
C THR A 89 32.39 -9.65 -3.72
N TYR A 90 32.48 -8.75 -2.73
CA TYR A 90 31.40 -8.51 -1.79
C TYR A 90 30.11 -8.03 -2.48
N SER A 91 30.24 -7.07 -3.40
CA SER A 91 29.10 -6.54 -4.16
C SER A 91 28.44 -7.61 -5.03
N ASP A 92 29.22 -8.45 -5.69
CA ASP A 92 28.73 -9.58 -6.49
C ASP A 92 28.00 -10.61 -5.63
N LEU A 93 28.51 -10.89 -4.42
CA LEU A 93 27.87 -11.81 -3.49
C LEU A 93 26.53 -11.26 -2.97
N GLU A 94 26.48 -10.00 -2.54
CA GLU A 94 25.25 -9.36 -2.04
C GLU A 94 24.18 -9.28 -3.14
N THR A 95 24.57 -8.89 -4.35
CA THR A 95 23.63 -8.82 -5.48
C THR A 95 23.12 -10.20 -5.90
N ARG A 96 23.96 -11.25 -5.85
CA ARG A 96 23.52 -12.64 -6.08
C ARG A 96 22.59 -13.13 -4.99
N LEU A 97 22.91 -12.88 -3.72
CA LEU A 97 22.09 -13.30 -2.59
C LEU A 97 20.71 -12.65 -2.66
N LEU A 98 20.66 -11.32 -2.81
CA LEU A 98 19.41 -10.59 -2.92
C LEU A 98 18.63 -10.98 -4.20
N GLY A 99 19.33 -11.09 -5.33
CA GLY A 99 18.73 -11.46 -6.62
C GLY A 99 18.15 -12.88 -6.63
N ASN A 100 18.80 -13.84 -5.99
CA ASN A 100 18.29 -15.21 -5.85
C ASN A 100 17.07 -15.25 -4.93
N ASN A 101 17.09 -14.50 -3.82
CA ASN A 101 15.93 -14.40 -2.94
C ASN A 101 14.72 -13.78 -3.67
N TYR A 102 14.92 -12.72 -4.47
CA TYR A 102 13.84 -12.16 -5.29
C TYR A 102 13.30 -13.13 -6.35
N LYS A 103 14.13 -14.05 -6.87
CA LYS A 103 13.66 -15.10 -7.79
C LYS A 103 12.84 -16.17 -7.08
N ILE A 104 13.22 -16.56 -5.86
CA ILE A 104 12.46 -17.50 -5.01
C ILE A 104 11.13 -16.88 -4.61
N LEU A 105 11.13 -15.57 -4.36
CA LEU A 105 9.94 -14.74 -4.10
C LEU A 105 9.17 -14.40 -5.41
N GLY A 106 9.58 -14.92 -6.57
CA GLY A 106 9.03 -14.58 -7.87
C GLY A 106 7.57 -14.98 -8.06
N ALA A 107 6.78 -14.06 -8.61
CA ALA A 107 5.39 -14.32 -9.00
C ALA A 107 5.32 -15.39 -10.10
N THR A 108 4.44 -16.38 -9.96
CA THR A 108 4.15 -17.32 -11.04
C THR A 108 3.25 -16.68 -12.09
N LYS A 109 3.26 -17.20 -13.32
CA LYS A 109 2.36 -16.79 -14.44
C LYS A 109 0.84 -16.89 -14.14
N LYS A 110 0.45 -17.35 -12.94
CA LYS A 110 -0.94 -17.46 -12.48
C LYS A 110 -1.30 -16.38 -11.43
N GLY A 111 -0.53 -15.29 -11.38
CA GLY A 111 -0.46 -14.44 -10.19
C GLY A 111 0.50 -15.04 -9.15
N ILE A 112 0.81 -14.28 -8.11
CA ILE A 112 1.56 -14.78 -6.95
C ILE A 112 0.81 -16.03 -6.43
N PRO A 113 1.41 -17.23 -6.46
CA PRO A 113 0.70 -18.45 -6.12
C PRO A 113 0.35 -18.41 -4.63
N GLY A 114 -0.94 -18.26 -4.33
CA GLY A 114 -1.45 -18.21 -2.97
C GLY A 114 -1.52 -16.79 -2.39
N LEU A 115 -2.56 -16.04 -2.77
CA LEU A 115 -2.90 -14.72 -2.22
C LEU A 115 -3.19 -14.70 -0.69
N LYS A 116 -2.95 -15.79 0.05
CA LYS A 116 -3.23 -15.86 1.49
C LYS A 116 -2.16 -15.19 2.36
N ASN A 117 -0.92 -15.06 1.87
CA ASN A 117 0.21 -14.55 2.66
C ASN A 117 0.91 -13.34 1.99
N HIS A 118 0.14 -12.39 1.46
CA HIS A 118 0.71 -11.17 0.85
C HIS A 118 1.53 -10.33 1.81
N ASP A 119 1.05 -10.18 3.05
CA ASP A 119 1.76 -9.35 4.04
C ASP A 119 3.13 -9.96 4.35
N VAL A 120 3.21 -11.29 4.52
CA VAL A 120 4.48 -12.01 4.76
C VAL A 120 5.44 -11.83 3.58
N PHE A 121 4.94 -11.91 2.34
CA PHE A 121 5.77 -11.65 1.17
C PHE A 121 6.34 -10.22 1.16
N VAL A 122 5.50 -9.21 1.42
CA VAL A 122 5.94 -7.81 1.43
C VAL A 122 6.97 -7.61 2.54
N ASP A 123 6.69 -8.12 3.73
CA ASP A 123 7.60 -8.04 4.88
C ASP A 123 8.95 -8.70 4.58
N ASP A 124 8.96 -9.92 4.05
CA ASP A 124 10.19 -10.64 3.68
C ASP A 124 10.98 -9.90 2.58
N PHE A 125 10.28 -9.40 1.55
CA PHE A 125 10.88 -8.68 0.45
C PHE A 125 11.61 -7.41 0.92
N PHE A 126 10.95 -6.61 1.78
CA PHE A 126 11.55 -5.40 2.33
C PHE A 126 12.60 -5.71 3.41
N PHE A 127 12.39 -6.72 4.24
CA PHE A 127 13.34 -7.15 5.26
C PHE A 127 14.68 -7.58 4.65
N LEU A 128 14.65 -8.40 3.60
CA LEU A 128 15.86 -8.86 2.92
C LEU A 128 16.60 -7.68 2.27
N THR A 129 15.85 -6.78 1.63
CA THR A 129 16.40 -5.56 1.03
C THR A 129 17.09 -4.69 2.08
N MET A 130 16.40 -4.38 3.17
CA MET A 130 16.92 -3.55 4.25
C MET A 130 18.13 -4.21 4.93
N SER A 131 18.08 -5.52 5.15
CA SER A 131 19.19 -6.29 5.70
C SER A 131 20.44 -6.20 4.82
N SER A 132 20.32 -6.38 3.50
CA SER A 132 21.44 -6.24 2.55
C SER A 132 21.99 -4.81 2.51
N ILE A 133 21.13 -3.80 2.46
CA ILE A 133 21.59 -2.40 2.44
C ILE A 133 22.29 -2.05 3.76
N ASN A 134 21.77 -2.47 4.91
CA ASN A 134 22.40 -2.22 6.21
C ASN A 134 23.79 -2.86 6.31
N ARG A 135 24.00 -4.06 5.76
CA ARG A 135 25.34 -4.68 5.69
C ARG A 135 26.28 -3.86 4.81
N ALA A 136 25.82 -3.41 3.64
CA ALA A 136 26.63 -2.59 2.75
C ALA A 136 26.97 -1.22 3.36
N VAL A 137 26.05 -0.62 4.11
CA VAL A 137 26.29 0.60 4.92
C VAL A 137 27.32 0.35 6.01
N HIS A 138 27.27 -0.79 6.71
CA HIS A 138 28.22 -1.12 7.76
C HIS A 138 29.67 -1.26 7.23
N VAL A 139 29.83 -1.85 6.04
CA VAL A 139 31.13 -1.90 5.33
C VAL A 139 31.51 -0.55 4.72
N GLY A 140 30.53 0.34 4.55
CA GLY A 140 30.65 1.63 3.88
C GLY A 140 30.82 1.51 2.37
N ASN A 141 30.37 0.42 1.74
CA ASN A 141 30.51 0.24 0.29
C ASN A 141 29.35 0.92 -0.46
N HIS A 142 29.56 2.18 -0.86
CA HIS A 142 28.56 3.02 -1.52
C HIS A 142 28.10 2.45 -2.87
N GLU A 143 29.02 1.91 -3.67
CA GLU A 143 28.72 1.28 -4.96
C GLU A 143 27.78 0.08 -4.79
N CYS A 144 28.03 -0.76 -3.76
CA CYS A 144 27.16 -1.88 -3.42
C CYS A 144 25.75 -1.41 -3.01
N ILE A 145 25.62 -0.35 -2.20
CA ILE A 145 24.32 0.19 -1.81
C ILE A 145 23.50 0.61 -3.05
N ILE A 146 24.14 1.29 -4.01
CA ILE A 146 23.50 1.74 -5.25
C ILE A 146 23.05 0.52 -6.09
N LEU A 147 23.91 -0.50 -6.22
CA LEU A 147 23.58 -1.73 -6.93
C LEU A 147 22.37 -2.45 -6.31
N LEU A 148 22.34 -2.58 -4.98
CA LEU A 148 21.24 -3.22 -4.26
C LEU A 148 19.93 -2.45 -4.41
N LEU A 149 19.98 -1.12 -4.35
CA LEU A 149 18.81 -0.27 -4.55
C LEU A 149 18.27 -0.34 -5.99
N ASN A 150 19.14 -0.42 -7.00
CA ASN A 150 18.73 -0.64 -8.38
C ASN A 150 18.12 -2.03 -8.56
N LEU A 151 18.70 -3.07 -7.95
CA LEU A 151 18.15 -4.42 -7.97
C LEU A 151 16.76 -4.48 -7.33
N PHE A 152 16.59 -3.82 -6.19
CA PHE A 152 15.29 -3.63 -5.54
C PHE A 152 14.29 -2.95 -6.49
N ARG A 153 14.67 -1.82 -7.11
CA ARG A 153 13.80 -1.08 -8.03
C ARG A 153 13.31 -1.96 -9.18
N GLU A 154 14.21 -2.71 -9.82
CA GLU A 154 13.86 -3.63 -10.92
C GLU A 154 12.99 -4.81 -10.46
N ALA A 155 13.21 -5.35 -9.25
CA ALA A 155 12.36 -6.37 -8.68
C ALA A 155 10.97 -5.82 -8.32
N ALA A 156 10.92 -4.67 -7.65
CA ALA A 156 9.69 -3.99 -7.26
C ALA A 156 8.83 -3.65 -8.49
N LEU A 157 9.43 -3.07 -9.54
CA LEU A 157 8.72 -2.79 -10.79
C LEU A 157 8.10 -4.04 -11.40
N ARG A 158 8.79 -5.18 -11.38
CA ARG A 158 8.19 -6.45 -11.84
C ARG A 158 6.97 -6.82 -11.01
N HIS A 159 7.05 -6.78 -9.69
CA HIS A 159 5.91 -7.11 -8.82
C HIS A 159 4.73 -6.14 -8.96
N VAL A 160 5.01 -4.86 -9.23
CA VAL A 160 3.98 -3.82 -9.39
C VAL A 160 3.37 -3.85 -10.79
N CYS A 161 4.14 -4.15 -11.85
CA CYS A 161 3.68 -4.12 -13.24
C CYS A 161 3.10 -5.44 -13.77
N LEU A 162 3.26 -6.57 -13.07
CA LEU A 162 2.77 -7.87 -13.52
C LEU A 162 1.24 -7.97 -13.69
N ASP A 163 0.49 -7.00 -13.19
CA ASP A 163 -0.98 -6.99 -13.30
C ASP A 163 -1.51 -6.26 -14.54
N ASP A 164 -0.74 -5.45 -15.29
CA ASP A 164 -1.34 -4.56 -16.32
C ASP A 164 -1.85 -5.32 -17.58
N GLU A 165 -1.34 -6.53 -17.86
CA GLU A 165 -1.69 -7.30 -19.07
C GLU A 165 -3.03 -8.06 -18.99
N LEU A 166 -3.68 -8.14 -17.82
CA LEU A 166 -4.94 -8.87 -17.60
C LEU A 166 -6.20 -7.99 -17.53
N TYR A 167 -6.07 -6.67 -17.71
CA TYR A 167 -7.07 -5.66 -17.31
C TYR A 167 -8.03 -5.19 -18.42
N ASN A 168 -8.92 -6.08 -18.85
CA ASN A 168 -10.11 -5.66 -19.62
C ASN A 168 -11.44 -6.05 -18.96
N GLN A 169 -11.41 -6.58 -17.72
CA GLN A 169 -12.61 -6.97 -16.98
C GLN A 169 -12.50 -6.49 -15.53
N ILE A 170 -13.62 -6.05 -14.94
CA ILE A 170 -13.71 -5.73 -13.51
C ILE A 170 -13.38 -7.03 -12.76
N PRO A 171 -12.30 -7.09 -11.96
CA PRO A 171 -11.96 -8.30 -11.23
C PRO A 171 -13.07 -8.65 -10.22
N PRO A 172 -13.21 -9.92 -9.83
CA PRO A 172 -14.01 -10.28 -8.67
C PRO A 172 -13.59 -9.43 -7.45
N MET A 173 -14.55 -9.01 -6.63
CA MET A 173 -14.32 -8.12 -5.47
C MET A 173 -13.18 -8.63 -4.57
N ASP A 174 -13.16 -9.93 -4.29
CA ASP A 174 -12.14 -10.57 -3.46
C ASP A 174 -10.72 -10.39 -4.03
N GLU A 175 -10.58 -10.43 -5.36
CA GLU A 175 -9.30 -10.24 -6.05
C GLU A 175 -8.87 -8.77 -6.03
N SER A 176 -9.78 -7.84 -6.34
CA SER A 176 -9.52 -6.39 -6.21
C SER A 176 -9.13 -6.01 -4.78
N MET A 177 -9.75 -6.63 -3.78
CA MET A 177 -9.43 -6.41 -2.38
C MET A 177 -8.05 -6.90 -1.98
N LEU A 178 -7.68 -8.10 -2.42
CA LEU A 178 -6.36 -8.66 -2.16
C LEU A 178 -5.26 -7.82 -2.84
N ARG A 179 -5.50 -7.36 -4.07
CA ARG A 179 -4.60 -6.45 -4.79
C ARG A 179 -4.45 -5.11 -4.08
N LEU A 180 -5.56 -4.49 -3.66
CA LEU A 180 -5.54 -3.21 -2.96
C LEU A 180 -4.74 -3.32 -1.65
N ARG A 181 -4.91 -4.42 -0.89
CA ARG A 181 -4.12 -4.72 0.31
C ARG A 181 -2.63 -4.86 0.00
N PHE A 182 -2.30 -5.65 -1.02
CA PHE A 182 -0.91 -5.85 -1.44
C PHE A 182 -0.25 -4.53 -1.82
N LEU A 183 -0.87 -3.73 -2.68
CA LEU A 183 -0.33 -2.43 -3.12
C LEU A 183 -0.18 -1.46 -1.95
N HIS A 184 -1.15 -1.44 -1.03
CA HIS A 184 -1.08 -0.58 0.15
C HIS A 184 0.07 -0.95 1.08
N SER A 185 0.21 -2.24 1.40
CA SER A 185 1.32 -2.73 2.23
C SER A 185 2.67 -2.46 1.57
N PHE A 186 2.77 -2.72 0.27
CA PHE A 186 3.98 -2.48 -0.52
C PHE A 186 4.34 -0.99 -0.56
N PHE A 187 3.36 -0.11 -0.74
CA PHE A 187 3.55 1.34 -0.76
C PHE A 187 4.04 1.88 0.58
N ASN A 188 3.46 1.46 1.71
CA ASN A 188 3.91 1.90 3.03
C ASN A 188 5.35 1.48 3.31
N ASN A 189 5.71 0.23 3.04
CA ASN A 189 7.08 -0.26 3.20
C ASN A 189 8.06 0.47 2.26
N LEU A 190 7.63 0.82 1.04
CA LEU A 190 8.45 1.65 0.14
C LEU A 190 8.71 3.05 0.72
N LEU A 191 7.71 3.69 1.33
CA LEU A 191 7.90 4.98 1.97
C LEU A 191 8.92 4.90 3.10
N GLU A 192 8.90 3.84 3.90
CA GLU A 192 9.91 3.60 4.93
C GLU A 192 11.33 3.46 4.35
N LEU A 193 11.47 2.69 3.27
CA LEU A 193 12.74 2.56 2.54
C LEU A 193 13.20 3.91 1.97
N ILE A 194 12.30 4.72 1.40
CA ILE A 194 12.62 6.06 0.88
C ILE A 194 13.12 6.96 2.01
N VAL A 195 12.46 6.94 3.17
CA VAL A 195 12.89 7.71 4.36
C VAL A 195 14.28 7.26 4.81
N PHE A 196 14.52 5.95 4.87
CA PHE A 196 15.82 5.38 5.22
C PHE A 196 16.91 5.81 4.22
N VAL A 197 16.68 5.71 2.91
CA VAL A 197 17.62 6.15 1.88
C VAL A 197 17.87 7.66 1.94
N LYS A 198 16.83 8.47 2.22
CA LYS A 198 16.98 9.92 2.45
C LYS A 198 17.84 10.21 3.68
N HIS A 199 17.73 9.41 4.74
CA HIS A 199 18.58 9.53 5.92
C HIS A 199 20.04 9.18 5.62
N LEU A 200 20.30 8.09 4.88
CA LEU A 200 21.64 7.72 4.41
C LEU A 200 22.27 8.86 3.60
N LYS A 201 21.54 9.42 2.62
CA LYS A 201 22.00 10.55 1.79
C LYS A 201 22.34 11.82 2.60
N ARG A 202 21.69 12.03 3.75
CA ARG A 202 21.95 13.21 4.60
C ARG A 202 23.17 13.03 5.50
N ASN A 203 23.38 11.81 5.98
CA ASN A 203 24.51 11.49 6.87
C ASN A 203 25.81 11.31 6.10
N ASP A 204 25.73 10.90 4.84
CA ASP A 204 26.88 10.69 3.98
C ASP A 204 27.14 11.89 3.06
N LYS A 205 28.29 12.56 3.23
CA LYS A 205 28.72 13.70 2.41
C LYS A 205 29.43 13.28 1.11
N SER A 206 29.48 11.98 0.81
CA SER A 206 30.12 11.49 -0.41
C SER A 206 29.37 11.94 -1.67
N PRO A 207 30.07 12.44 -2.71
CA PRO A 207 29.46 12.85 -3.97
C PRO A 207 28.82 11.68 -4.75
N GLU A 208 29.16 10.43 -4.40
CA GLU A 208 28.69 9.19 -5.03
C GLU A 208 27.20 8.92 -4.78
N PHE A 209 26.63 9.43 -3.69
CA PHE A 209 25.20 9.27 -3.37
C PHE A 209 24.27 10.28 -4.05
N HIS A 210 24.82 11.31 -4.69
CA HIS A 210 24.04 12.34 -5.39
C HIS A 210 23.64 11.86 -6.79
N GLY A 211 22.42 11.33 -6.91
CA GLY A 211 21.65 11.33 -8.16
C GLY A 211 21.32 9.99 -8.83
N GLN A 212 21.67 8.84 -8.27
CA GLN A 212 21.61 7.58 -9.05
C GLN A 212 20.39 6.67 -8.82
N VAL A 213 19.76 6.69 -7.65
CA VAL A 213 18.56 5.87 -7.40
C VAL A 213 17.38 6.76 -7.08
N ASP A 214 16.47 6.85 -8.05
CA ASP A 214 15.18 7.50 -7.91
C ASP A 214 14.11 6.45 -7.56
N LEU A 215 13.77 6.39 -6.27
CA LEU A 215 12.63 5.63 -5.76
C LEU A 215 11.33 6.46 -5.78
N GLU A 216 11.40 7.76 -6.07
CA GLU A 216 10.22 8.64 -6.15
C GLU A 216 9.41 8.30 -7.41
N GLU A 217 10.06 7.93 -8.53
CA GLU A 217 9.35 7.40 -9.71
C GLU A 217 8.53 6.14 -9.37
N LEU A 218 9.13 5.20 -8.65
CA LEU A 218 8.46 3.97 -8.22
C LEU A 218 7.30 4.27 -7.26
N SER A 219 7.51 5.20 -6.32
CA SER A 219 6.48 5.69 -5.40
C SER A 219 5.30 6.28 -6.16
N ASN A 220 5.56 7.14 -7.15
CA ASN A 220 4.51 7.79 -7.94
C ASN A 220 3.70 6.76 -8.74
N LYS A 221 4.37 5.81 -9.40
CA LYS A 221 3.71 4.71 -10.14
C LYS A 221 2.84 3.84 -9.23
N LEU A 222 3.36 3.47 -8.05
CA LEU A 222 2.60 2.70 -7.07
C LEU A 222 1.40 3.47 -6.55
N GLN A 223 1.55 4.77 -6.28
CA GLN A 223 0.47 5.62 -5.82
C GLN A 223 -0.65 5.73 -6.87
N GLU A 224 -0.29 5.94 -8.14
CA GLU A 224 -1.25 5.95 -9.25
C GLU A 224 -2.01 4.62 -9.34
N LYS A 225 -1.28 3.49 -9.31
CA LYS A 225 -1.89 2.16 -9.37
C LYS A 225 -2.79 1.87 -8.17
N LEU A 226 -2.38 2.27 -6.97
CA LEU A 226 -3.17 2.16 -5.75
C LEU A 226 -4.50 2.92 -5.88
N PHE A 227 -4.47 4.13 -6.45
CA PHE A 227 -5.70 4.89 -6.68
C PHE A 227 -6.60 4.27 -7.74
N ASN A 228 -6.03 3.74 -8.83
CA ASN A 228 -6.80 3.04 -9.85
C ASN A 228 -7.48 1.78 -9.30
N GLU A 229 -6.76 0.94 -8.56
CA GLU A 229 -7.32 -0.25 -7.90
C GLU A 229 -8.37 0.11 -6.85
N ARG A 230 -8.13 1.16 -6.07
CA ARG A 230 -9.10 1.69 -5.12
C ARG A 230 -10.39 2.05 -5.83
N ASP A 231 -10.33 2.78 -6.93
CA ASP A 231 -11.50 3.24 -7.66
C ASP A 231 -12.27 2.08 -8.29
N LEU A 232 -11.58 1.05 -8.77
CA LEU A 232 -12.20 -0.20 -9.25
C LEU A 232 -12.88 -0.96 -8.11
N CYS A 233 -12.22 -1.11 -6.98
CA CYS A 233 -12.77 -1.75 -5.79
C CYS A 233 -14.02 -1.00 -5.28
N ILE A 234 -13.95 0.32 -5.13
CA ILE A 234 -15.07 1.16 -4.72
C ILE A 234 -16.26 1.00 -5.69
N LYS A 235 -16.01 1.02 -7.00
CA LYS A 235 -17.07 0.80 -8.02
C LYS A 235 -17.72 -0.57 -7.87
N GLY A 236 -16.93 -1.62 -7.64
CA GLY A 236 -17.46 -2.94 -7.36
C GLY A 236 -18.30 -2.94 -6.07
N LEU A 237 -17.86 -2.27 -5.01
CA LEU A 237 -18.56 -2.23 -3.72
C LEU A 237 -19.91 -1.55 -3.85
N PHE A 238 -20.03 -0.53 -4.71
CA PHE A 238 -21.30 0.13 -4.96
C PHE A 238 -22.38 -0.84 -5.46
N SER A 239 -22.01 -1.82 -6.28
CA SER A 239 -22.96 -2.82 -6.79
C SER A 239 -23.56 -3.72 -5.69
N TYR A 240 -22.87 -3.90 -4.55
CA TYR A 240 -23.40 -4.68 -3.42
C TYR A 240 -24.61 -3.99 -2.77
N PHE A 241 -24.72 -2.67 -2.91
CA PHE A 241 -25.81 -1.90 -2.35
C PHE A 241 -27.03 -1.83 -3.27
N ASP A 242 -26.92 -2.25 -4.54
CA ASP A 242 -27.99 -2.12 -5.53
C ASP A 242 -29.28 -2.81 -5.07
N ALA A 243 -29.18 -4.02 -4.50
CA ALA A 243 -30.35 -4.73 -3.96
C ALA A 243 -31.05 -3.96 -2.82
N SER A 244 -30.29 -3.22 -2.01
CA SER A 244 -30.84 -2.35 -0.96
C SER A 244 -31.54 -1.14 -1.56
N PHE A 245 -30.98 -0.54 -2.61
CA PHE A 245 -31.60 0.60 -3.29
C PHE A 245 -32.80 0.20 -4.15
N ASP A 246 -32.82 -0.99 -4.72
CA ASP A 246 -33.99 -1.55 -5.40
C ASP A 246 -35.12 -1.82 -4.40
N CYS A 247 -34.78 -2.35 -3.21
CA CYS A 247 -35.72 -2.49 -2.12
C CYS A 247 -36.30 -1.13 -1.68
N LEU A 248 -35.45 -0.11 -1.50
CA LEU A 248 -35.87 1.27 -1.21
C LEU A 248 -36.82 1.79 -2.28
N ALA A 249 -36.46 1.68 -3.56
CA ALA A 249 -37.28 2.14 -4.68
C ALA A 249 -38.67 1.49 -4.72
N SER A 250 -38.79 0.25 -4.27
CA SER A 250 -40.06 -0.49 -4.20
C SER A 250 -40.85 -0.27 -2.90
N THR A 251 -40.28 0.45 -1.93
CA THR A 251 -40.89 0.66 -0.61
C THR A 251 -42.02 1.69 -0.70
N ASN A 252 -43.23 1.28 -0.30
CA ASN A 252 -44.36 2.19 -0.22
C ASN A 252 -44.32 3.00 1.09
N TYR A 253 -44.20 4.33 0.96
CA TYR A 253 -44.28 5.30 2.06
C TYR A 253 -45.60 6.07 2.11
N ILE A 254 -46.62 5.67 1.33
CA ILE A 254 -48.00 6.09 1.56
C ILE A 254 -48.63 5.02 2.43
N LEU A 255 -48.64 5.25 3.75
CA LEU A 255 -48.97 4.23 4.75
C LEU A 255 -50.33 4.46 5.41
N SER A 256 -51.07 3.38 5.63
CA SER A 256 -52.19 3.37 6.57
C SER A 256 -51.73 3.02 7.99
N GLU A 257 -52.58 3.20 9.00
CA GLU A 257 -52.27 2.74 10.36
C GLU A 257 -52.13 1.20 10.46
N GLU A 258 -52.86 0.46 9.62
CA GLU A 258 -52.76 -1.00 9.53
C GLU A 258 -51.39 -1.45 9.00
N ASP A 259 -50.84 -0.70 8.03
CA ASP A 259 -49.49 -0.93 7.51
C ASP A 259 -48.41 -0.79 8.58
N ILE A 260 -48.59 0.16 9.52
CA ILE A 260 -47.66 0.35 10.65
C ILE A 260 -47.75 -0.83 11.62
N LYS A 261 -48.95 -1.38 11.86
CA LYS A 261 -49.13 -2.55 12.73
C LYS A 261 -48.49 -3.81 12.13
N MET A 262 -48.46 -3.92 10.80
CA MET A 262 -47.79 -5.01 10.08
C MET A 262 -46.29 -4.76 9.80
N LYS A 263 -45.68 -3.72 10.40
CA LYS A 263 -44.30 -3.32 10.13
C LYS A 263 -43.25 -4.42 10.39
N SER A 264 -43.52 -5.38 11.27
CA SER A 264 -42.60 -6.50 11.56
C SER A 264 -42.44 -7.51 10.43
N THR A 265 -43.33 -7.52 9.43
CA THR A 265 -43.28 -8.47 8.30
C THR A 265 -42.71 -7.86 7.01
N ARG A 266 -42.48 -6.54 6.96
CA ARG A 266 -41.91 -5.87 5.78
C ARG A 266 -40.39 -6.07 5.70
N LYS A 267 -39.88 -6.38 4.50
CA LYS A 267 -38.45 -6.32 4.21
C LYS A 267 -37.98 -4.88 4.35
N SER A 268 -37.09 -4.59 5.31
CA SER A 268 -36.54 -3.24 5.49
C SER A 268 -35.26 -3.09 4.66
N TRP A 269 -35.28 -2.15 3.72
CA TRP A 269 -34.10 -1.78 2.93
C TRP A 269 -32.97 -1.24 3.83
N SER A 270 -33.31 -0.54 4.92
CA SER A 270 -32.31 -0.03 5.87
C SER A 270 -31.59 -1.15 6.61
N ALA A 271 -32.30 -2.22 6.98
CA ALA A 271 -31.70 -3.41 7.58
C ALA A 271 -30.84 -4.19 6.56
N LEU A 272 -31.31 -4.31 5.31
CA LEU A 272 -30.54 -4.94 4.23
C LEU A 272 -29.24 -4.17 3.96
N LEU A 273 -29.32 -2.84 3.87
CA LEU A 273 -28.17 -1.97 3.68
C LEU A 273 -27.16 -2.13 4.82
N ILE A 274 -27.62 -2.09 6.07
CA ILE A 274 -26.75 -2.29 7.24
C ILE A 274 -26.11 -3.68 7.23
N GLY A 275 -26.84 -4.71 6.83
CA GLY A 275 -26.28 -6.06 6.64
C GLY A 275 -25.17 -6.09 5.59
N THR A 276 -25.36 -5.40 4.45
CA THR A 276 -24.37 -5.33 3.38
C THR A 276 -23.14 -4.49 3.72
N LEU A 277 -23.21 -3.60 4.73
CA LEU A 277 -22.07 -2.79 5.17
C LEU A 277 -20.96 -3.61 5.85
N HIS A 278 -21.22 -4.87 6.22
CA HIS A 278 -20.23 -5.73 6.86
C HIS A 278 -18.98 -5.94 5.99
N GLU A 279 -19.17 -6.16 4.68
CA GLU A 279 -18.06 -6.34 3.74
C GLU A 279 -17.17 -5.08 3.66
N PRO A 280 -17.68 -3.87 3.38
CA PRO A 280 -16.87 -2.65 3.42
C PRO A 280 -16.26 -2.30 4.79
N HIS A 281 -16.86 -2.75 5.90
CA HIS A 281 -16.25 -2.55 7.21
C HIS A 281 -15.03 -3.46 7.45
N LEU A 282 -15.02 -4.68 6.90
CA LEU A 282 -13.83 -5.54 6.93
C LEU A 282 -12.69 -4.92 6.12
N ILE A 283 -13.02 -4.26 5.01
CA ILE A 283 -12.11 -3.56 4.10
C ILE A 283 -11.39 -2.41 4.82
N GLU A 284 -12.11 -1.60 5.60
CA GLU A 284 -11.53 -0.50 6.39
C GLU A 284 -10.49 -0.98 7.44
N ARG A 285 -10.60 -2.20 7.97
CA ARG A 285 -9.65 -2.66 8.99
C ARG A 285 -8.25 -2.95 8.46
N VAL A 286 -8.08 -2.99 7.14
CA VAL A 286 -6.85 -3.44 6.49
C VAL A 286 -5.95 -2.27 6.10
N PHE A 287 -6.49 -1.08 5.84
CA PHE A 287 -5.68 0.06 5.38
C PHE A 287 -5.24 0.98 6.52
N SER A 288 -4.32 1.89 6.18
CA SER A 288 -3.90 2.97 7.07
C SER A 288 -5.02 3.98 7.21
N SER A 289 -5.05 4.71 8.33
CA SER A 289 -6.12 5.64 8.69
C SER A 289 -6.52 6.61 7.58
N GLY A 290 -5.55 7.14 6.81
CA GLY A 290 -5.82 8.09 5.72
C GLY A 290 -6.50 7.47 4.49
N LEU A 291 -6.19 6.21 4.14
CA LEU A 291 -6.87 5.53 3.02
C LEU A 291 -8.24 4.99 3.42
N ASN A 292 -8.39 4.63 4.70
CA ASN A 292 -9.68 4.26 5.27
C ASN A 292 -10.69 5.40 5.20
N GLU A 293 -10.29 6.62 5.55
CA GLU A 293 -11.15 7.81 5.46
C GLU A 293 -11.64 8.02 4.01
N LEU A 294 -10.74 7.94 3.03
CA LEU A 294 -11.09 8.10 1.61
C LEU A 294 -12.07 7.04 1.10
N ILE A 295 -11.87 5.77 1.47
CA ILE A 295 -12.75 4.67 1.04
C ILE A 295 -14.12 4.78 1.73
N SER A 296 -14.12 4.97 3.04
CA SER A 296 -15.35 5.08 3.84
C SER A 296 -16.18 6.30 3.43
N ASP A 297 -15.57 7.48 3.26
CA ASP A 297 -16.27 8.69 2.81
C ASP A 297 -16.85 8.49 1.41
N SER A 298 -16.16 7.79 0.51
CA SER A 298 -16.68 7.47 -0.83
C SER A 298 -17.92 6.57 -0.75
N ILE A 299 -17.91 5.56 0.12
CA ILE A 299 -19.06 4.67 0.36
C ILE A 299 -20.23 5.45 0.95
N ILE A 300 -19.98 6.22 2.01
CA ILE A 300 -21.00 7.02 2.70
C ILE A 300 -21.63 8.03 1.72
N THR A 301 -20.80 8.71 0.92
CA THR A 301 -21.24 9.66 -0.11
C THR A 301 -22.10 8.98 -1.18
N HIS A 302 -21.68 7.80 -1.65
CA HIS A 302 -22.46 7.04 -2.61
C HIS A 302 -23.84 6.66 -2.05
N ILE A 303 -23.89 6.16 -0.80
CA ILE A 303 -25.15 5.80 -0.16
C ILE A 303 -26.05 7.03 -0.01
N ALA A 304 -25.53 8.14 0.51
CA ALA A 304 -26.30 9.38 0.69
C ALA A 304 -26.90 9.84 -0.65
N ARG A 305 -26.10 9.87 -1.71
CA ARG A 305 -26.53 10.26 -3.05
C ARG A 305 -27.61 9.32 -3.60
N ARG A 306 -27.43 8.00 -3.48
CA ARG A 306 -28.40 7.01 -3.98
C ARG A 306 -29.73 7.08 -3.22
N VAL A 307 -29.70 7.34 -1.92
CA VAL A 307 -30.92 7.57 -1.13
C VAL A 307 -31.65 8.81 -1.65
N GLU A 308 -30.94 9.93 -1.78
CA GLU A 308 -31.49 11.19 -2.29
C GLU A 308 -32.11 11.03 -3.69
N GLU A 309 -31.40 10.38 -4.61
CA GLU A 309 -31.90 10.08 -5.97
C GLU A 309 -33.20 9.26 -5.94
N ASN A 310 -33.31 8.29 -5.04
CA ASN A 310 -34.53 7.48 -4.91
C ASN A 310 -35.68 8.31 -4.35
N VAL A 311 -35.44 9.12 -3.31
CA VAL A 311 -36.44 10.02 -2.72
C VAL A 311 -37.03 10.93 -3.78
N PHE A 312 -36.19 11.63 -4.53
CA PHE A 312 -36.65 12.63 -5.49
C PHE A 312 -37.28 12.07 -6.75
N ASN A 313 -36.97 10.83 -7.14
CA ASN A 313 -37.37 10.32 -8.46
C ASN A 313 -38.38 9.17 -8.40
N ARG A 314 -38.55 8.52 -7.24
CA ARG A 314 -39.33 7.27 -7.15
C ARG A 314 -40.31 7.21 -5.99
N LEU A 315 -40.09 7.98 -4.92
CA LEU A 315 -40.86 7.85 -3.69
C LEU A 315 -41.95 8.93 -3.56
N LYS A 316 -42.99 8.58 -2.80
CA LYS A 316 -44.05 9.48 -2.35
C LYS A 316 -44.39 9.16 -0.91
N PHE A 317 -44.80 10.16 -0.16
CA PHE A 317 -44.94 10.07 1.29
C PHE A 317 -46.29 10.62 1.73
N ASN A 318 -46.87 10.03 2.77
CA ASN A 318 -47.72 10.76 3.70
C ASN A 318 -46.96 10.97 5.02
N LEU A 319 -47.52 11.70 5.98
CA LEU A 319 -46.86 11.99 7.26
C LEU A 319 -46.33 10.72 7.96
N LEU A 320 -47.13 9.66 8.01
CA LEU A 320 -46.74 8.38 8.61
C LEU A 320 -45.52 7.75 7.90
N GLY A 321 -45.50 7.79 6.58
CA GLY A 321 -44.35 7.35 5.79
C GLY A 321 -43.10 8.20 6.00
N ALA A 322 -43.26 9.52 6.11
CA ALA A 322 -42.14 10.43 6.39
C ALA A 322 -41.49 10.12 7.75
N ILE A 323 -42.29 9.90 8.80
CA ILE A 323 -41.80 9.47 10.12
C ILE A 323 -41.05 8.14 10.02
N LEU A 324 -41.58 7.18 9.25
CA LEU A 324 -40.91 5.89 9.04
C LEU A 324 -39.55 6.08 8.37
N PHE A 325 -39.52 6.85 7.28
CA PHE A 325 -38.31 7.15 6.51
C PHE A 325 -37.26 7.83 7.37
N GLU A 326 -37.62 8.86 8.14
CA GLU A 326 -36.71 9.53 9.06
C GLU A 326 -36.10 8.54 10.08
N GLY A 327 -36.92 7.64 10.63
CA GLY A 327 -36.45 6.58 11.51
C GLY A 327 -35.44 5.62 10.84
N GLU A 328 -35.61 5.31 9.56
CA GLU A 328 -34.68 4.48 8.78
C GLU A 328 -33.36 5.22 8.49
N ILE A 329 -33.42 6.49 8.10
CA ILE A 329 -32.22 7.33 7.86
C ILE A 329 -31.41 7.49 9.15
N ARG A 330 -32.06 7.74 10.30
CA ARG A 330 -31.39 7.84 11.60
C ARG A 330 -30.67 6.52 11.96
N LYS A 331 -31.30 5.36 11.73
CA LYS A 331 -30.68 4.05 11.97
C LYS A 331 -29.44 3.84 11.10
N ILE A 332 -29.52 4.16 9.82
CA ILE A 332 -28.38 4.05 8.88
C ILE A 332 -27.25 4.97 9.33
N THR A 333 -27.56 6.22 9.67
CA THR A 333 -26.57 7.20 10.14
C THR A 333 -25.84 6.70 11.38
N ILE A 334 -26.57 6.15 12.37
CA ILE A 334 -25.98 5.58 13.58
C ILE A 334 -25.10 4.36 13.26
N ALA A 335 -25.56 3.48 12.36
CA ALA A 335 -24.78 2.32 11.95
C ALA A 335 -23.48 2.73 11.26
N LEU A 336 -23.53 3.64 10.30
CA LEU A 336 -22.36 4.18 9.61
C LEU A 336 -21.38 4.85 10.58
N SER A 337 -21.86 5.69 11.51
CA SER A 337 -20.99 6.33 12.52
C SER A 337 -20.31 5.32 13.47
N LYS A 338 -20.93 4.17 13.72
CA LYS A 338 -20.32 3.10 14.54
C LYS A 338 -19.31 2.28 13.74
N MET A 339 -19.62 2.00 12.48
CA MET A 339 -18.78 1.17 11.62
C MET A 339 -17.56 1.94 11.12
N PHE A 340 -17.72 3.23 10.83
CA PHE A 340 -16.68 4.11 10.29
C PHE A 340 -16.45 5.31 11.23
N PRO A 341 -15.78 5.12 12.38
CA PRO A 341 -15.68 6.14 13.43
C PRO A 341 -14.81 7.35 13.03
N ASN A 342 -13.92 7.19 12.06
CA ASN A 342 -13.03 8.26 11.60
C ASN A 342 -13.63 9.12 10.47
N SER A 343 -14.77 8.70 9.91
CA SER A 343 -15.40 9.34 8.75
C SER A 343 -16.36 10.45 9.16
N LYS A 344 -16.59 11.40 8.26
CA LYS A 344 -17.47 12.55 8.52
C LYS A 344 -18.94 12.24 8.20
N VAL A 345 -19.44 11.12 8.73
CA VAL A 345 -20.77 10.58 8.40
C VAL A 345 -21.88 11.63 8.51
N ARG A 346 -21.92 12.38 9.63
CA ARG A 346 -22.96 13.39 9.86
C ARG A 346 -22.92 14.54 8.87
N GLU A 347 -21.73 14.96 8.46
CA GLU A 347 -21.55 16.03 7.48
C GLU A 347 -22.04 15.56 6.10
N ILE A 348 -21.61 14.37 5.68
CA ILE A 348 -21.99 13.79 4.39
C ILE A 348 -23.50 13.49 4.32
N PHE A 349 -24.09 12.98 5.41
CA PHE A 349 -25.54 12.68 5.48
C PHE A 349 -26.42 13.88 5.85
N SER A 350 -25.84 15.05 6.15
CA SER A 350 -26.58 16.22 6.63
C SER A 350 -27.78 16.55 5.74
N ARG A 351 -27.56 16.58 4.43
CA ARG A 351 -28.61 16.86 3.44
C ARG A 351 -29.72 15.82 3.41
N VAL A 352 -29.39 14.53 3.48
CA VAL A 352 -30.38 13.44 3.53
C VAL A 352 -31.19 13.49 4.84
N LEU A 353 -30.55 13.82 5.95
CA LEU A 353 -31.21 14.04 7.23
C LEU A 353 -32.18 15.23 7.16
N SER A 354 -31.75 16.35 6.58
CA SER A 354 -32.59 17.53 6.37
C SER A 354 -33.79 17.22 5.45
N ILE A 355 -33.61 16.45 4.37
CA ILE A 355 -34.73 15.97 3.54
C ILE A 355 -35.74 15.20 4.40
N ALA A 356 -35.26 14.25 5.22
CA ALA A 356 -36.13 13.44 6.05
C ALA A 356 -36.89 14.27 7.10
N THR A 357 -36.24 15.27 7.70
CA THR A 357 -36.86 16.19 8.67
C THR A 357 -37.91 17.08 8.01
N VAL A 358 -37.60 17.68 6.87
CA VAL A 358 -38.54 18.55 6.12
C VAL A 358 -39.76 17.76 5.66
N LEU A 359 -39.57 16.54 5.16
CA LEU A 359 -40.68 15.65 4.80
C LEU A 359 -41.59 15.28 5.98
N ASN A 360 -41.11 15.40 7.23
CA ASN A 360 -41.88 15.12 8.43
C ASN A 360 -42.68 16.33 8.95
N ALA A 361 -42.65 17.48 8.26
CA ALA A 361 -43.45 18.64 8.66
C ALA A 361 -44.97 18.33 8.60
N GLU A 362 -45.72 18.69 9.65
CA GLU A 362 -47.15 18.40 9.74
C GLU A 362 -47.99 19.28 8.80
N THR A 363 -47.52 20.50 8.49
CA THR A 363 -48.24 21.49 7.68
C THR A 363 -47.32 22.09 6.61
N PHE A 364 -47.91 22.65 5.55
CA PHE A 364 -47.17 23.35 4.51
C PHE A 364 -46.40 24.57 5.04
N GLU A 365 -46.97 25.32 5.99
CA GLU A 365 -46.27 26.42 6.67
C GLU A 365 -45.10 25.92 7.54
N GLY A 366 -45.28 24.79 8.24
CA GLY A 366 -44.20 24.14 8.99
C GLY A 366 -43.09 23.63 8.07
N PHE A 367 -43.45 23.19 6.87
CA PHE A 367 -42.51 22.72 5.86
C PHE A 367 -41.63 23.85 5.33
N ILE A 368 -42.24 24.99 4.94
CA ILE A 368 -41.49 26.13 4.38
C ILE A 368 -40.64 26.84 5.43
N ASN A 369 -41.13 26.93 6.67
CA ASN A 369 -40.47 27.67 7.74
C ASN A 369 -39.49 26.82 8.58
N ASP A 370 -39.30 25.53 8.26
CA ASP A 370 -38.32 24.68 8.95
C ASP A 370 -36.89 25.21 8.71
N GLU A 371 -36.05 25.21 9.75
CA GLU A 371 -34.67 25.69 9.66
C GLU A 371 -33.84 24.89 8.63
N ASN A 372 -34.18 23.61 8.40
CA ASN A 372 -33.55 22.77 7.40
C ASN A 372 -34.00 23.10 5.97
N SER A 373 -35.13 23.77 5.79
CA SER A 373 -35.63 24.17 4.46
C SER A 373 -34.73 25.21 3.79
N ILE A 374 -33.96 25.96 4.58
CA ILE A 374 -32.96 26.93 4.10
C ILE A 374 -31.83 26.24 3.30
N LEU A 375 -31.61 24.94 3.50
CA LEU A 375 -30.56 24.16 2.82
C LEU A 375 -30.91 23.79 1.37
N PHE A 376 -32.12 24.10 0.91
CA PHE A 376 -32.63 23.70 -0.40
C PHE A 376 -32.99 24.93 -1.24
N PRO A 377 -32.60 24.97 -2.53
CA PRO A 377 -33.15 25.91 -3.49
C PRO A 377 -34.68 25.78 -3.60
N HIS A 378 -35.36 26.87 -3.96
CA HIS A 378 -36.82 26.92 -4.00
C HIS A 378 -37.47 25.81 -4.85
N PHE A 379 -36.89 25.51 -6.02
CA PHE A 379 -37.41 24.45 -6.90
C PHE A 379 -37.29 23.04 -6.30
N GLU A 380 -36.28 22.80 -5.44
CA GLU A 380 -36.15 21.52 -4.74
C GLU A 380 -37.16 21.40 -3.61
N LEU A 381 -37.43 22.51 -2.90
CA LEU A 381 -38.49 22.57 -1.88
C LEU A 381 -39.86 22.29 -2.50
N GLU A 382 -40.19 22.93 -3.62
CA GLU A 382 -41.44 22.64 -4.35
C GLU A 382 -41.54 21.17 -4.74
N LYS A 383 -40.42 20.58 -5.21
CA LYS A 383 -40.37 19.16 -5.53
C LYS A 383 -40.60 18.30 -4.29
N LEU A 384 -39.95 18.59 -3.16
CA LEU A 384 -40.11 17.86 -1.89
C LEU A 384 -41.53 17.97 -1.35
N VAL A 385 -42.17 19.15 -1.42
CA VAL A 385 -43.60 19.30 -1.09
C VAL A 385 -44.43 18.41 -2.00
N GLY A 386 -44.16 18.40 -3.30
CA GLY A 386 -44.86 17.55 -4.26
C GLY A 386 -44.69 16.04 -4.03
N LEU A 387 -43.72 15.61 -3.19
CA LEU A 387 -43.59 14.22 -2.75
C LEU A 387 -44.57 13.87 -1.62
N ARG A 388 -45.08 14.85 -0.87
CA ARG A 388 -46.08 14.69 0.19
C ARG A 388 -47.48 14.71 -0.43
N THR A 389 -48.19 13.58 -0.33
CA THR A 389 -49.53 13.43 -0.95
C THR A 389 -50.67 14.02 -0.12
N ASP A 390 -50.36 14.41 1.12
CA ASP A 390 -51.27 14.88 2.16
C ASP A 390 -51.10 16.36 2.50
N LEU A 391 -50.20 17.07 1.80
CA LEU A 391 -49.97 18.52 1.94
C LEU A 391 -50.63 19.33 0.81
#